data_AF-A0A068N2B4-F1
#
_entry.id   AF-A0A068N2B4-F1
#
_cell.length_a   1.000
_cell.length_b   1.000
_cell.length_c   1.000
_cell.angle_alpha   90.00
_cell.angle_beta   90.00
_cell.angle_gamma   90.00
#
_symmetry.space_group_name_H-M   'P 1'
#
loop_
_entity.id
_entity.type
_entity.pdbx_description
1 polymer ?
#
loop_
_entity_poly.entity_id
_entity_poly.type
_entity_poly.pdbx_seq_one_letter_code
_entity_poly.pdbx_strand_id
1 'polypeptide(L)'
;MTAALPNDSNPKLTPAWTVIFFFTSIHLVALLAFLPQFFSWKAVGVAFLLYVITGGVGITLGFHRCISHRSFTTPKWLEYVLVLCGTLACQGGVFEWVGLHRMHHKFSDTAPDPHDSNKGFWWSHIGWMMFEIPAKQDIPRYTKDIQDDRFYQFCQNNLILIQVALGLILFALGGWPFVIWGIFVRLVFVFHFTWFVNSATHKFGYVSHESNDYSRNCWWVALLTFGEGWHNNHHAYQYSARHGLQWWEVDLTWMTIKALSFLGLAKDIKLPPETALPNKA
;
A
#
# COMPACT_ATOMS: atom_id res chain seq x y z
N MET A 1 -9.71 -17.84 -46.78
CA MET A 1 -9.42 -18.64 -45.58
C MET A 1 -9.35 -17.70 -44.40
N THR A 2 -10.45 -17.57 -43.69
CA THR A 2 -10.59 -16.76 -42.48
C THR A 2 -9.77 -17.40 -41.37
N ALA A 3 -8.70 -16.73 -40.94
CA ALA A 3 -7.96 -17.12 -39.74
C ALA A 3 -8.90 -17.00 -38.54
N ALA A 4 -9.18 -18.12 -37.89
CA ALA A 4 -9.93 -18.16 -36.65
C ALA A 4 -9.19 -17.33 -35.59
N LEU A 5 -9.92 -16.41 -34.95
CA LEU A 5 -9.45 -15.73 -33.75
C LEU A 5 -9.16 -16.80 -32.68
N PRO A 6 -7.99 -16.75 -32.00
CA PRO A 6 -7.71 -17.71 -30.95
C PRO A 6 -8.76 -17.57 -29.84
N ASN A 7 -9.35 -18.72 -29.53
CA ASN A 7 -10.34 -19.02 -28.51
C ASN A 7 -10.24 -18.14 -27.25
N ASP A 8 -11.39 -17.60 -26.83
CA ASP A 8 -11.70 -17.21 -25.46
C ASP A 8 -11.23 -18.29 -24.49
N SER A 9 -10.06 -18.11 -23.92
CA SER A 9 -9.61 -18.85 -22.75
C SER A 9 -9.40 -17.84 -21.66
N ASN A 10 -10.50 -17.39 -21.04
CA ASN A 10 -10.39 -16.83 -19.70
C ASN A 10 -9.71 -17.92 -18.85
N PRO A 11 -8.45 -17.72 -18.42
CA PRO A 11 -7.76 -18.73 -17.66
C PRO A 11 -8.58 -19.03 -16.41
N LYS A 12 -8.82 -20.31 -16.11
CA LYS A 12 -9.56 -20.70 -14.90
C LYS A 12 -8.81 -20.14 -13.70
N LEU A 13 -9.43 -19.18 -13.01
CA LEU A 13 -8.87 -18.59 -11.80
C LEU A 13 -8.87 -19.64 -10.68
N THR A 14 -7.70 -19.88 -10.08
CA THR A 14 -7.55 -20.81 -8.97
C THR A 14 -7.70 -20.05 -7.65
N PRO A 15 -8.63 -20.41 -6.76
CA PRO A 15 -8.81 -19.68 -5.49
C PRO A 15 -7.60 -19.81 -4.56
N ALA A 16 -7.17 -18.68 -3.99
CA ALA A 16 -6.10 -18.62 -3.00
C ALA A 16 -6.67 -18.81 -1.58
N TRP A 17 -7.06 -20.03 -1.23
CA TRP A 17 -7.79 -20.34 0.01
C TRP A 17 -7.14 -19.82 1.30
N THR A 18 -5.81 -19.80 1.36
CA THR A 18 -5.08 -19.25 2.53
C THR A 18 -5.30 -17.76 2.68
N VAL A 19 -5.27 -17.01 1.56
CA VAL A 19 -5.51 -15.56 1.54
C VAL A 19 -6.98 -15.24 1.83
N ILE A 20 -7.89 -15.99 1.21
CA ILE A 20 -9.34 -15.88 1.46
C ILE A 20 -9.63 -16.09 2.95
N PHE A 21 -9.11 -17.17 3.54
CA PHE A 21 -9.30 -17.47 4.96
C PHE A 21 -8.70 -16.39 5.86
N PHE A 22 -7.49 -15.92 5.55
CA PHE A 22 -6.83 -14.86 6.30
C PHE A 22 -7.66 -13.57 6.31
N PHE A 23 -8.02 -13.04 5.14
CA PHE A 23 -8.81 -11.81 5.07
C PHE A 23 -10.19 -11.99 5.70
N THR A 24 -10.89 -13.08 5.41
CA THR A 24 -12.22 -13.35 6.00
C THR A 24 -12.14 -13.37 7.52
N SER A 25 -11.14 -14.06 8.10
CA SER A 25 -10.97 -14.14 9.55
C SER A 25 -10.68 -12.77 10.17
N ILE A 26 -9.81 -11.97 9.57
CA ILE A 26 -9.51 -10.61 10.07
C ILE A 26 -10.78 -9.75 10.10
N HIS A 27 -11.59 -9.78 9.02
CA HIS A 27 -12.83 -9.01 8.94
C HIS A 27 -13.87 -9.50 9.95
N LEU A 28 -14.06 -10.81 10.09
CA LEU A 28 -15.02 -11.37 11.05
C LEU A 28 -14.65 -11.05 12.50
N VAL A 29 -13.36 -11.14 12.87
CA VAL A 29 -12.91 -10.78 14.22
C VAL A 29 -13.03 -9.29 14.47
N ALA A 30 -12.82 -8.43 13.46
CA ALA A 30 -13.02 -6.98 13.59
C ALA A 30 -14.48 -6.63 13.96
N LEU A 31 -15.47 -7.45 13.60
CA LEU A 31 -16.87 -7.24 13.98
C LEU A 31 -17.10 -7.33 15.51
N LEU A 32 -16.19 -7.95 16.26
CA LEU A 32 -16.26 -7.93 17.72
C LEU A 32 -16.19 -6.50 18.29
N ALA A 33 -15.67 -5.53 17.54
CA ALA A 33 -15.66 -4.13 17.93
C ALA A 33 -17.06 -3.52 18.18
N PHE A 34 -18.12 -4.14 17.64
CA PHE A 34 -19.51 -3.73 17.87
C PHE A 34 -20.06 -4.21 19.22
N LEU A 35 -19.36 -5.10 19.92
CA LEU A 35 -19.78 -5.56 21.24
C LEU A 35 -19.26 -4.60 22.32
N PRO A 36 -20.09 -4.13 23.26
CA PRO A 36 -19.71 -3.11 24.23
C PRO A 36 -18.44 -3.43 25.04
N GLN A 37 -18.20 -4.70 25.36
CA GLN A 37 -17.01 -5.13 26.12
C GLN A 37 -15.68 -4.98 25.37
N PHE A 38 -15.71 -4.85 24.04
CA PHE A 38 -14.53 -4.65 23.21
C PHE A 38 -14.37 -3.19 22.74
N PHE A 39 -15.27 -2.29 23.14
CA PHE A 39 -15.21 -0.88 22.81
C PHE A 39 -14.49 -0.07 23.89
N SER A 40 -13.59 0.82 23.46
CA SER A 40 -12.98 1.83 24.33
C SER A 40 -12.40 2.96 23.49
N TRP A 41 -12.64 4.22 23.87
CA TRP A 41 -12.04 5.38 23.19
C TRP A 41 -10.51 5.34 23.19
N LYS A 42 -9.89 4.75 24.23
CA LYS A 42 -8.44 4.52 24.25
C LYS A 42 -8.02 3.52 23.16
N ALA A 43 -8.80 2.45 22.97
CA ALA A 43 -8.54 1.45 21.94
C ALA A 43 -8.74 2.04 20.53
N VAL A 44 -9.75 2.88 20.33
CA VAL A 44 -9.93 3.67 19.09
C VAL A 44 -8.71 4.55 18.82
N GLY A 45 -8.21 5.26 19.85
CA GLY A 45 -6.99 6.07 19.74
C GLY A 45 -5.75 5.26 19.35
N VAL A 46 -5.60 4.06 19.93
CA VAL A 46 -4.53 3.12 19.56
C VAL A 46 -4.67 2.64 18.11
N ALA A 47 -5.87 2.30 17.66
CA ALA A 47 -6.11 1.94 16.28
C ALA A 47 -5.75 3.08 15.32
N PHE A 48 -6.14 4.31 15.64
CA PHE A 48 -5.80 5.49 14.84
C PHE A 48 -4.27 5.73 14.80
N LEU A 49 -3.59 5.65 15.94
CA LEU A 49 -2.14 5.78 16.00
C LEU A 49 -1.45 4.71 15.15
N LEU A 50 -1.87 3.45 15.28
CA LEU A 50 -1.32 2.34 14.49
C LEU A 50 -1.67 2.48 13.01
N TYR A 51 -2.82 3.05 12.65
CA TYR A 51 -3.14 3.40 11.26
C TYR A 51 -2.15 4.41 10.67
N VAL A 52 -1.78 5.46 11.43
CA VAL A 52 -0.75 6.43 11.01
C VAL A 52 0.62 5.74 10.87
N ILE A 53 0.99 4.90 11.83
CA ILE A 53 2.27 4.18 11.83
C ILE A 53 2.35 3.19 10.66
N THR A 54 1.32 2.36 10.44
CA THR A 54 1.41 1.28 9.45
C THR A 54 0.97 1.71 8.07
N GLY A 55 -0.08 2.53 7.96
CA GLY A 55 -0.52 3.10 6.69
C GLY A 55 0.41 4.22 6.24
N GLY A 56 0.50 5.32 6.99
CA GLY A 56 1.31 6.48 6.64
C GLY A 56 2.80 6.17 6.61
N VAL A 57 3.40 5.82 7.75
CA VAL A 57 4.86 5.61 7.83
C VAL A 57 5.28 4.30 7.15
N GLY A 58 4.53 3.22 7.36
CA GLY A 58 4.88 1.89 6.83
C GLY A 58 4.66 1.75 5.33
N ILE A 59 3.42 1.89 4.88
CA ILE A 59 3.04 1.66 3.48
C ILE A 59 3.45 2.84 2.60
N THR A 60 2.99 4.05 2.90
CA THR A 60 3.19 5.18 1.98
C THR A 60 4.63 5.70 1.97
N LEU A 61 5.20 5.99 3.14
CA LEU A 61 6.57 6.49 3.24
C LEU A 61 7.60 5.38 3.00
N GLY A 62 7.41 4.23 3.64
CA GLY A 62 8.32 3.08 3.60
C GLY A 62 8.22 2.28 2.31
N PHE A 63 7.30 1.32 2.26
CA PHE A 63 7.20 0.36 1.16
C PHE A 63 7.06 1.04 -0.19
N HIS A 64 6.22 2.06 -0.29
CA HIS A 64 5.92 2.71 -1.56
C HIS A 64 7.01 3.68 -2.00
N ARG A 65 7.18 4.82 -1.34
CA ARG A 65 8.10 5.88 -1.83
C ARG A 65 9.58 5.56 -1.57
N CYS A 66 9.92 5.04 -0.39
CA CYS A 66 11.31 4.75 -0.04
C CYS A 66 11.83 3.48 -0.74
N ILE A 67 11.10 2.36 -0.67
CA ILE A 67 11.60 1.05 -1.13
C ILE A 67 11.25 0.77 -2.59
N SER A 68 9.97 0.88 -2.96
CA SER A 68 9.54 0.53 -4.32
C SER A 68 10.08 1.52 -5.35
N HIS A 69 9.95 2.83 -5.11
CA HIS A 69 10.33 3.85 -6.08
C HIS A 69 11.73 4.44 -5.90
N ARG A 70 12.35 4.24 -4.72
CA ARG A 70 13.64 4.87 -4.38
C ARG A 70 13.58 6.38 -4.65
N SER A 71 12.46 7.00 -4.26
CA SER A 71 12.22 8.43 -4.49
C SER A 71 13.07 9.33 -3.57
N PHE A 72 13.62 8.73 -2.51
CA PHE A 72 14.61 9.32 -1.60
C PHE A 72 15.38 8.19 -0.91
N THR A 73 16.47 8.53 -0.23
CA THR A 73 17.28 7.60 0.58
C THR A 73 17.22 7.99 2.05
N THR A 74 17.36 7.00 2.94
CA THR A 74 17.44 7.21 4.39
C THR A 74 18.61 6.42 4.99
N PRO A 75 19.10 6.78 6.20
CA PRO A 75 19.99 5.91 6.96
C PRO A 75 19.37 4.52 7.13
N LYS A 76 20.19 3.46 7.02
CA LYS A 76 19.70 2.08 6.98
C LYS A 76 18.85 1.68 8.19
N TRP A 77 19.16 2.20 9.38
CA TRP A 77 18.36 1.94 10.58
C TRP A 77 16.93 2.50 10.46
N LEU A 78 16.76 3.67 9.84
CA LEU A 78 15.46 4.28 9.62
C LEU A 78 14.72 3.51 8.52
N GLU A 79 15.40 3.13 7.45
CA GLU A 79 14.84 2.26 6.40
C GLU A 79 14.26 0.97 7.01
N TYR A 80 14.98 0.33 7.93
CA TYR A 80 14.48 -0.86 8.65
C TYR A 80 13.26 -0.57 9.54
N VAL A 81 13.21 0.58 10.21
CA VAL A 81 12.02 0.99 10.96
C VAL A 81 10.83 1.15 10.02
N LEU A 82 11.01 1.80 8.87
CA LEU A 82 9.95 1.96 7.86
C LEU A 82 9.46 0.59 7.35
N VAL A 83 10.38 -0.34 7.07
CA VAL A 83 10.05 -1.70 6.62
C VAL A 83 9.28 -2.49 7.68
N LEU A 84 9.66 -2.36 8.95
CA LEU A 84 8.94 -3.00 10.06
C LEU A 84 7.52 -2.44 10.19
N CYS A 85 7.37 -1.12 10.11
CA CYS A 85 6.06 -0.45 10.11
C CYS A 85 5.18 -0.91 8.93
N GLY A 86 5.75 -1.07 7.73
CA GLY A 86 5.04 -1.58 6.55
C GLY A 86 4.64 -3.05 6.71
N THR A 87 5.51 -3.87 7.28
CA THR A 87 5.21 -5.28 7.59
C THR A 87 4.05 -5.40 8.57
N LEU A 88 3.94 -4.45 9.52
CA LEU A 88 2.82 -4.37 10.45
C LEU A 88 1.48 -4.01 9.79
N ALA A 89 1.44 -3.65 8.50
CA ALA A 89 0.20 -3.42 7.76
C ALA A 89 -0.42 -4.70 7.17
N CYS A 90 0.27 -5.85 7.20
CA CYS A 90 -0.22 -7.14 6.70
C CYS A 90 -0.67 -7.20 5.23
N GLN A 91 -0.10 -6.37 4.35
CA GLN A 91 -0.48 -6.34 2.93
C GLN A 91 0.37 -7.29 2.05
N GLY A 92 0.86 -8.38 2.63
CA GLY A 92 1.92 -9.21 2.06
C GLY A 92 3.29 -8.85 2.61
N GLY A 93 4.26 -9.75 2.44
CA GLY A 93 5.65 -9.51 2.84
C GLY A 93 6.29 -8.41 1.99
N VAL A 94 7.37 -7.80 2.48
CA VAL A 94 8.03 -6.67 1.80
C VAL A 94 8.43 -6.97 0.35
N PHE A 95 8.91 -8.17 0.04
CA PHE A 95 9.25 -8.55 -1.34
C PHE A 95 8.02 -8.69 -2.22
N GLU A 96 6.95 -9.26 -1.67
CA GLU A 96 5.71 -9.44 -2.40
C GLU A 96 5.05 -8.09 -2.71
N TRP A 97 4.92 -7.22 -1.72
CA TRP A 97 4.34 -5.89 -1.89
C TRP A 97 5.14 -5.07 -2.89
N VAL A 98 6.46 -4.96 -2.69
CA VAL A 98 7.35 -4.17 -3.57
C VAL A 98 7.39 -4.74 -4.99
N GLY A 99 7.50 -6.07 -5.12
CA GLY A 99 7.56 -6.73 -6.41
C GLY A 99 6.27 -6.55 -7.22
N LEU A 100 5.11 -6.83 -6.60
CA LEU A 100 3.80 -6.64 -7.25
C LEU A 100 3.55 -5.18 -7.60
N HIS A 101 3.92 -4.24 -6.73
CA HIS A 101 3.78 -2.80 -6.98
C HIS A 101 4.65 -2.33 -8.16
N ARG A 102 5.92 -2.77 -8.25
CA ARG A 102 6.80 -2.46 -9.38
C ARG A 102 6.29 -3.07 -10.69
N MET A 103 5.66 -4.25 -10.65
CA MET A 103 5.02 -4.86 -11.82
C MET A 103 3.76 -4.09 -12.23
N HIS A 104 2.93 -3.67 -11.28
CA HIS A 104 1.78 -2.80 -11.55
C HIS A 104 2.20 -1.52 -12.28
N HIS A 105 3.21 -0.80 -11.80
CA HIS A 105 3.69 0.39 -12.51
C HIS A 105 4.17 0.16 -13.94
N LYS A 106 4.69 -1.04 -14.23
CA LYS A 106 5.18 -1.40 -15.55
C LYS A 106 4.07 -1.84 -16.50
N PHE A 107 2.99 -2.40 -15.96
CA PHE A 107 1.93 -3.06 -16.72
C PHE A 107 0.54 -2.53 -16.38
N SER A 108 0.44 -1.37 -15.75
CA SER A 108 -0.80 -0.81 -15.18
C SER A 108 -1.92 -0.86 -16.19
N ASP A 109 -3.08 -1.38 -15.76
CA ASP A 109 -4.28 -1.48 -16.61
C ASP A 109 -4.06 -2.29 -17.91
N THR A 110 -3.17 -3.27 -17.86
CA THR A 110 -2.98 -4.29 -18.90
C THR A 110 -3.04 -5.69 -18.30
N ALA A 111 -3.20 -6.72 -19.14
CA ALA A 111 -3.44 -8.09 -18.67
C ALA A 111 -2.40 -8.66 -17.67
N PRO A 112 -1.10 -8.33 -17.74
CA PRO A 112 -0.10 -8.72 -16.74
C PRO A 112 -0.22 -8.04 -15.36
N ASP A 113 -0.97 -6.94 -15.26
CA ASP A 113 -1.23 -6.30 -13.96
C ASP A 113 -2.17 -7.19 -13.12
N PRO A 114 -1.73 -7.65 -11.94
CA PRO A 114 -2.57 -8.49 -11.09
C PRO A 114 -3.88 -7.79 -10.68
N HIS A 115 -3.86 -6.47 -10.47
CA HIS A 115 -5.04 -5.68 -10.08
C HIS A 115 -5.53 -4.76 -11.21
N ASP A 116 -5.36 -5.18 -12.46
CA ASP A 116 -5.89 -4.53 -13.67
C ASP A 116 -7.32 -4.00 -13.47
N SER A 117 -7.47 -2.67 -13.53
CA SER A 117 -8.75 -2.01 -13.26
C SER A 117 -9.79 -2.25 -14.36
N ASN A 118 -9.39 -2.70 -15.56
CA ASN A 118 -10.30 -3.07 -16.64
C ASN A 118 -11.18 -4.28 -16.28
N LYS A 119 -10.75 -5.13 -15.34
CA LYS A 119 -11.54 -6.25 -14.80
C LYS A 119 -12.62 -5.79 -13.81
N GLY A 120 -12.68 -4.50 -13.53
CA GLY A 120 -13.73 -3.85 -12.74
C GLY A 120 -13.30 -3.49 -11.33
N PHE A 121 -14.06 -2.58 -10.73
CA PHE A 121 -13.77 -1.98 -9.43
C PHE A 121 -13.49 -3.01 -8.32
N TRP A 122 -14.31 -4.06 -8.22
CA TRP A 122 -14.16 -5.07 -7.18
C TRP A 122 -12.97 -5.99 -7.42
N TRP A 123 -12.59 -6.21 -8.68
CA TRP A 123 -11.38 -6.95 -9.02
C TRP A 123 -10.15 -6.22 -8.49
N SER A 124 -9.97 -4.95 -8.87
CA SER A 124 -8.80 -4.16 -8.47
C SER A 124 -8.82 -3.80 -6.98
N HIS A 125 -9.99 -3.73 -6.34
CA HIS A 125 -10.09 -3.50 -4.90
C HIS A 125 -9.61 -4.71 -4.08
N ILE A 126 -10.19 -5.89 -4.30
CA ILE A 126 -9.90 -7.05 -3.45
C ILE A 126 -9.92 -8.39 -4.20
N GLY A 127 -10.67 -8.48 -5.30
CA GLY A 127 -10.91 -9.73 -6.02
C GLY A 127 -9.63 -10.39 -6.53
N TRP A 128 -8.66 -9.61 -6.99
CA TRP A 128 -7.39 -10.12 -7.51
C TRP A 128 -6.59 -10.97 -6.50
N MET A 129 -6.72 -10.67 -5.20
CA MET A 129 -6.03 -11.41 -4.12
C MET A 129 -6.75 -12.69 -3.71
N MET A 130 -8.01 -12.87 -4.13
CA MET A 130 -8.79 -14.08 -3.83
C MET A 130 -8.39 -15.27 -4.70
N PHE A 131 -7.52 -15.04 -5.67
CA PHE A 131 -7.01 -16.05 -6.59
C PHE A 131 -5.50 -16.12 -6.53
N GLU A 132 -4.93 -17.23 -6.98
CA GLU A 132 -3.49 -17.36 -7.18
C GLU A 132 -3.01 -16.30 -8.18
N ILE A 133 -1.94 -15.60 -7.83
CA ILE A 133 -1.40 -14.47 -8.59
C ILE A 133 -0.18 -14.95 -9.37
N PRO A 134 -0.28 -15.21 -10.69
CA PRO A 134 0.83 -15.76 -11.47
C PRO A 134 2.07 -14.85 -11.44
N ALA A 135 1.88 -13.54 -11.37
CA ALA A 135 2.95 -12.55 -11.29
C ALA A 135 3.90 -12.77 -10.10
N LYS A 136 3.50 -13.49 -9.04
CA LYS A 136 4.37 -13.76 -7.89
C LYS A 136 5.66 -14.49 -8.27
N GLN A 137 5.63 -15.31 -9.32
CA GLN A 137 6.83 -16.03 -9.79
C GLN A 137 7.95 -15.08 -10.25
N ASP A 138 7.59 -13.86 -10.65
CA ASP A 138 8.52 -12.86 -11.15
C ASP A 138 9.02 -11.90 -10.07
N ILE A 139 8.50 -11.96 -8.83
CA ILE A 139 8.91 -11.08 -7.72
C ILE A 139 10.44 -10.97 -7.55
N PRO A 140 11.23 -12.07 -7.58
CA PRO A 140 12.69 -11.98 -7.44
C PRO A 140 13.35 -11.11 -8.52
N ARG A 141 12.78 -11.06 -9.73
CA ARG A 141 13.28 -10.20 -10.82
C ARG A 141 13.10 -8.71 -10.50
N TYR A 142 12.03 -8.37 -9.79
CA TYR A 142 11.65 -7.00 -9.44
C TYR A 142 12.11 -6.57 -8.04
N THR A 143 12.83 -7.40 -7.30
CA THR A 143 13.29 -7.11 -5.92
C THR A 143 14.78 -7.38 -5.70
N LYS A 144 15.57 -7.45 -6.78
CA LYS A 144 17.01 -7.74 -6.74
C LYS A 144 17.82 -6.80 -5.83
N ASP A 145 17.37 -5.56 -5.66
CA ASP A 145 18.01 -4.55 -4.81
C ASP A 145 17.79 -4.77 -3.30
N ILE A 146 16.86 -5.64 -2.90
CA ILE A 146 16.50 -5.87 -1.48
C ILE A 146 16.52 -7.35 -1.07
N GLN A 147 16.48 -8.29 -2.03
CA GLN A 147 16.29 -9.72 -1.74
C GLN A 147 17.36 -10.34 -0.84
N ASP A 148 18.60 -9.84 -0.88
CA ASP A 148 19.73 -10.38 -0.11
C ASP A 148 19.84 -9.79 1.30
N ASP A 149 18.98 -8.83 1.65
CA ASP A 149 18.98 -8.18 2.96
C ASP A 149 18.28 -9.06 4.00
N ARG A 150 19.04 -9.49 5.03
CA ARG A 150 18.55 -10.38 6.09
C ARG A 150 17.39 -9.80 6.90
N PHE A 151 17.35 -8.48 7.11
CA PHE A 151 16.27 -7.86 7.85
C PHE A 151 14.97 -7.87 7.03
N TYR A 152 15.08 -7.64 5.72
CA TYR A 152 13.94 -7.75 4.82
C TYR A 152 13.44 -9.19 4.74
N GLN A 153 14.33 -10.17 4.65
CA GLN A 153 13.98 -11.60 4.70
C GLN A 153 13.28 -11.95 6.03
N PHE A 154 13.76 -11.42 7.16
CA PHE A 154 13.08 -11.59 8.45
C PHE A 154 11.65 -11.03 8.39
N CYS A 155 11.47 -9.79 7.93
CA CYS A 155 10.15 -9.17 7.83
C CYS A 155 9.22 -9.91 6.86
N GLN A 156 9.74 -10.34 5.70
CA GLN A 156 9.03 -11.16 4.70
C GLN A 156 8.47 -12.43 5.33
N ASN A 157 9.28 -13.16 6.09
CA ASN A 157 8.95 -14.51 6.56
C ASN A 157 8.23 -14.53 7.92
N ASN A 158 8.29 -13.45 8.69
CA ASN A 158 7.78 -13.41 10.06
C ASN A 158 6.59 -12.46 10.24
N LEU A 159 5.93 -12.04 9.15
CA LEU A 159 4.81 -11.10 9.17
C LEU A 159 3.75 -11.44 10.23
N ILE A 160 3.29 -12.70 10.29
CA ILE A 160 2.29 -13.14 11.28
C ILE A 160 2.86 -13.13 12.71
N LEU A 161 4.10 -13.57 12.92
CA LEU A 161 4.73 -13.57 14.24
C LEU A 161 4.92 -12.16 14.79
N ILE A 162 5.29 -11.20 13.92
CA ILE A 162 5.41 -9.78 14.27
C ILE A 162 4.04 -9.22 14.69
N GLN A 163 2.95 -9.60 14.03
CA GLN A 163 1.59 -9.22 14.46
C GLN A 163 1.20 -9.85 15.80
N VAL A 164 1.52 -11.12 16.02
CA VAL A 164 1.24 -11.79 17.30
C VAL A 164 1.98 -11.09 18.43
N ALA A 165 3.25 -10.75 18.23
CA ALA A 165 4.03 -9.98 19.20
C ALA A 165 3.38 -8.63 19.52
N LEU A 166 2.95 -7.88 18.51
CA LEU A 166 2.21 -6.62 18.71
C LEU A 166 0.89 -6.87 19.46
N GLY A 167 0.14 -7.92 19.11
CA GLY A 167 -1.10 -8.29 19.76
C GLY A 167 -0.92 -8.60 21.26
N LEU A 168 0.13 -9.32 21.63
CA LEU A 168 0.47 -9.60 23.03
C LEU A 168 0.82 -8.32 23.81
N ILE A 169 1.57 -7.40 23.19
CA ILE A 169 1.88 -6.09 23.79
C ILE A 169 0.59 -5.29 24.00
N LEU A 170 -0.28 -5.21 22.99
CA LEU A 170 -1.56 -4.52 23.09
C LEU A 170 -2.46 -5.11 24.16
N PHE A 171 -2.49 -6.45 24.25
CA PHE A 171 -3.25 -7.15 25.28
C PHE A 171 -2.74 -6.81 26.69
N ALA A 172 -1.42 -6.79 26.90
CA ALA A 172 -0.85 -6.41 28.19
C ALA A 172 -1.16 -4.96 28.58
N LEU A 173 -1.26 -4.04 27.59
CA LEU A 173 -1.50 -2.61 27.83
C LEU A 173 -2.98 -2.25 28.06
N GLY A 174 -3.92 -2.96 27.42
CA GLY A 174 -5.33 -2.57 27.45
C GLY A 174 -6.31 -3.69 27.17
N GLY A 175 -5.88 -4.95 27.30
CA GLY A 175 -6.71 -6.14 27.14
C GLY A 175 -7.24 -6.33 25.72
N TRP A 176 -8.29 -7.13 25.61
CA TRP A 176 -8.93 -7.44 24.32
C TRP A 176 -9.41 -6.21 23.53
N PRO A 177 -9.94 -5.12 24.11
CA PRO A 177 -10.28 -3.92 23.34
C PRO A 177 -9.11 -3.41 22.50
N PHE A 178 -7.90 -3.35 23.08
CA PHE A 178 -6.71 -2.87 22.37
C PHE A 178 -6.29 -3.82 21.25
N VAL A 179 -6.45 -5.13 21.43
CA VAL A 179 -6.18 -6.12 20.38
C VAL A 179 -7.19 -6.03 19.25
N ILE A 180 -8.49 -6.02 19.56
CA ILE A 180 -9.57 -5.94 18.56
C ILE A 180 -9.41 -4.67 17.72
N TRP A 181 -9.22 -3.53 18.36
CA TRP A 181 -9.09 -2.26 17.65
C TRP A 181 -7.71 -2.08 17.00
N GLY A 182 -6.64 -2.31 17.75
CA GLY A 182 -5.27 -2.07 17.32
C GLY A 182 -4.74 -3.08 16.31
N ILE A 183 -5.27 -4.30 16.27
CA ILE A 183 -4.94 -5.30 15.23
C ILE A 183 -6.07 -5.34 14.20
N PHE A 184 -7.23 -5.90 14.55
CA PHE A 184 -8.20 -6.34 13.56
C PHE A 184 -8.92 -5.18 12.86
N VAL A 185 -9.52 -4.24 13.62
CA VAL A 185 -10.21 -3.08 13.03
C VAL A 185 -9.24 -2.21 12.25
N ARG A 186 -8.06 -1.93 12.82
CA ARG A 186 -7.02 -1.14 12.15
C ARG A 186 -6.54 -1.80 10.87
N LEU A 187 -6.34 -3.12 10.83
CA LEU A 187 -5.97 -3.83 9.61
C LEU A 187 -7.06 -3.72 8.54
N VAL A 188 -8.34 -3.91 8.88
CA VAL A 188 -9.47 -3.74 7.94
C VAL A 188 -9.47 -2.33 7.33
N PHE A 189 -9.28 -1.28 8.14
CA PHE A 189 -9.20 0.09 7.61
C PHE A 189 -7.99 0.30 6.71
N VAL A 190 -6.79 -0.10 7.17
CA VAL A 190 -5.56 0.03 6.39
C VAL A 190 -5.66 -0.73 5.06
N PHE A 191 -6.24 -1.92 5.05
CA PHE A 191 -6.52 -2.69 3.85
C PHE A 191 -7.39 -1.91 2.88
N HIS A 192 -8.61 -1.54 3.29
CA HIS A 192 -9.54 -0.87 2.38
C HIS A 192 -9.04 0.49 1.92
N PHE A 193 -8.36 1.27 2.77
CA PHE A 193 -7.79 2.54 2.37
C PHE A 193 -6.71 2.36 1.31
N THR A 194 -5.79 1.41 1.48
CA THR A 194 -4.80 1.12 0.43
C THR A 194 -5.45 0.54 -0.83
N TRP A 195 -6.42 -0.34 -0.70
CA TRP A 195 -7.12 -0.94 -1.84
C TRP A 195 -7.97 0.07 -2.63
N PHE A 196 -8.43 1.15 -1.99
CA PHE A 196 -9.03 2.29 -2.70
C PHE A 196 -8.03 2.98 -3.63
N VAL A 197 -6.72 2.92 -3.38
CA VAL A 197 -5.73 3.40 -4.34
C VAL A 197 -5.88 2.59 -5.63
N ASN A 198 -5.78 1.27 -5.59
CA ASN A 198 -5.88 0.41 -6.78
C ASN A 198 -7.24 0.50 -7.51
N SER A 199 -8.32 0.80 -6.77
CA SER A 199 -9.69 0.73 -7.31
C SER A 199 -10.34 2.07 -7.55
N ALA A 200 -10.46 2.91 -6.53
CA ALA A 200 -11.11 4.20 -6.65
C ALA A 200 -10.27 5.18 -7.45
N THR A 201 -8.94 5.15 -7.33
CA THR A 201 -8.10 6.07 -8.10
C THR A 201 -7.91 5.65 -9.56
N HIS A 202 -8.33 4.46 -9.97
CA HIS A 202 -8.43 4.09 -11.40
C HIS A 202 -9.82 4.34 -12.00
N LYS A 203 -10.78 4.82 -11.21
CA LYS A 203 -12.18 4.97 -11.64
C LYS A 203 -12.77 6.35 -11.40
N PHE A 204 -12.42 7.00 -10.30
CA PHE A 204 -13.00 8.25 -9.85
C PHE A 204 -11.93 9.33 -9.71
N GLY A 205 -12.31 10.59 -9.96
CA GLY A 205 -11.42 11.73 -9.87
C GLY A 205 -11.03 12.32 -11.23
N TYR A 206 -9.98 13.14 -11.22
CA TYR A 206 -9.53 13.91 -12.38
C TYR A 206 -8.15 13.46 -12.87
N VAL A 207 -7.83 13.80 -14.11
CA VAL A 207 -6.53 13.52 -14.74
C VAL A 207 -5.84 14.87 -14.95
N SER A 208 -4.60 14.98 -14.50
CA SER A 208 -3.77 16.19 -14.63
C SER A 208 -2.61 15.99 -15.59
N HIS A 209 -2.12 14.75 -15.72
CA HIS A 209 -0.96 14.39 -16.52
C HIS A 209 -1.23 13.11 -17.31
N GLU A 210 -0.59 12.99 -18.48
CA GLU A 210 -0.62 11.77 -19.29
C GLU A 210 0.23 10.68 -18.62
N SER A 211 -0.38 9.53 -18.33
CA SER A 211 0.25 8.39 -17.63
C SER A 211 0.14 7.05 -18.36
N ASN A 212 -0.53 7.02 -19.54
CA ASN A 212 -0.78 5.81 -20.33
C ASN A 212 -1.52 4.68 -19.58
N ASP A 213 -2.32 5.04 -18.57
CA ASP A 213 -3.19 4.16 -17.81
C ASP A 213 -4.47 4.92 -17.38
N TYR A 214 -5.33 4.30 -16.58
CA TYR A 214 -6.57 4.90 -16.08
C TYR A 214 -6.44 5.57 -14.71
N SER A 215 -5.23 5.82 -14.22
CA SER A 215 -5.01 6.49 -12.94
C SER A 215 -5.61 7.89 -12.91
N ARG A 216 -6.14 8.28 -11.75
CA ARG A 216 -6.85 9.54 -11.48
C ARG A 216 -6.46 10.06 -10.10
N ASN A 217 -6.42 11.38 -9.99
CA ASN A 217 -6.28 12.07 -8.71
C ASN A 217 -7.64 12.09 -7.99
N CYS A 218 -7.66 11.57 -6.76
CA CYS A 218 -8.85 11.37 -5.96
C CYS A 218 -8.62 11.86 -4.52
N TRP A 219 -9.14 13.06 -4.22
CA TRP A 219 -8.81 13.78 -2.98
C TRP A 219 -9.20 13.05 -1.70
N TRP A 220 -10.32 12.34 -1.69
CA TRP A 220 -10.78 11.62 -0.49
C TRP A 220 -9.95 10.36 -0.27
N VAL A 221 -9.45 9.71 -1.33
CA VAL A 221 -8.46 8.64 -1.18
C VAL A 221 -7.19 9.25 -0.61
N ALA A 222 -6.72 10.38 -1.13
CA ALA A 222 -5.50 11.04 -0.64
C ALA A 222 -5.60 11.39 0.85
N LEU A 223 -6.78 11.79 1.34
CA LEU A 223 -7.02 12.01 2.76
C LEU A 223 -6.86 10.73 3.60
N LEU A 224 -7.40 9.61 3.11
CA LEU A 224 -7.35 8.29 3.79
C LEU A 224 -6.00 7.58 3.62
N THR A 225 -5.16 8.03 2.69
CA THR A 225 -3.88 7.39 2.36
C THR A 225 -2.73 8.36 2.39
N PHE A 226 -2.83 9.42 3.20
CA PHE A 226 -1.72 10.35 3.47
C PHE A 226 -1.10 11.01 2.22
N GLY A 227 -1.82 11.03 1.09
CA GLY A 227 -1.35 11.58 -0.19
C GLY A 227 -1.36 10.59 -1.35
N GLU A 228 -1.58 9.28 -1.13
CA GLU A 228 -1.52 8.28 -2.23
C GLU A 228 -2.71 8.32 -3.20
N GLY A 229 -3.73 9.13 -2.90
CA GLY A 229 -4.82 9.39 -3.83
C GLY A 229 -4.48 10.34 -4.96
N TRP A 230 -3.32 11.03 -4.94
CA TRP A 230 -2.81 11.81 -6.08
C TRP A 230 -2.18 10.87 -7.13
N HIS A 231 -2.96 9.87 -7.55
CA HIS A 231 -2.47 8.69 -8.21
C HIS A 231 -2.09 8.93 -9.67
N ASN A 232 -2.82 9.81 -10.38
CA ASN A 232 -2.44 10.18 -11.74
C ASN A 232 -1.11 10.96 -11.77
N ASN A 233 -0.91 11.87 -10.82
CA ASN A 233 0.38 12.56 -10.67
C ASN A 233 1.51 11.56 -10.40
N HIS A 234 1.27 10.60 -9.51
CA HIS A 234 2.21 9.52 -9.20
C HIS A 234 2.52 8.67 -10.43
N HIS A 235 1.52 8.22 -11.18
CA HIS A 235 1.73 7.38 -12.37
C HIS A 235 2.43 8.11 -13.51
N ALA A 236 2.22 9.41 -13.67
CA ALA A 236 2.97 10.24 -14.61
C ALA A 236 4.44 10.45 -14.19
N TYR A 237 4.71 10.53 -12.88
CA TYR A 237 6.05 10.81 -12.33
C TYR A 237 6.44 9.82 -11.22
N GLN A 238 6.47 8.53 -11.55
CA GLN A 238 6.59 7.42 -10.59
C GLN A 238 7.83 7.48 -9.69
N TYR A 239 8.89 8.15 -10.13
CA TYR A 239 10.13 8.30 -9.37
C TYR A 239 10.09 9.45 -8.35
N SER A 240 9.05 10.29 -8.38
CA SER A 240 8.90 11.46 -7.53
C SER A 240 8.64 11.06 -6.07
N ALA A 241 9.17 11.84 -5.14
CA ALA A 241 8.84 11.75 -3.71
C ALA A 241 7.57 12.52 -3.34
N ARG A 242 7.07 13.37 -4.25
CA ARG A 242 5.93 14.26 -4.07
C ARG A 242 4.83 13.86 -5.05
N HIS A 243 3.67 13.46 -4.55
CA HIS A 243 2.52 13.08 -5.38
C HIS A 243 1.52 14.23 -5.50
N GLY A 244 1.35 15.05 -4.46
CA GLY A 244 0.54 16.27 -4.53
C GLY A 244 1.30 17.39 -5.25
N LEU A 245 0.96 17.68 -6.50
CA LEU A 245 1.63 18.63 -7.37
C LEU A 245 0.95 20.00 -7.42
N GLN A 246 -0.31 20.12 -7.02
CA GLN A 246 -0.99 21.40 -6.84
C GLN A 246 -0.90 21.89 -5.39
N TRP A 247 -1.09 23.19 -5.16
CA TRP A 247 -0.99 23.80 -3.81
C TRP A 247 -2.05 23.26 -2.83
N TRP A 248 -3.20 22.83 -3.35
CA TRP A 248 -4.32 22.27 -2.58
C TRP A 248 -4.28 20.75 -2.49
N GLU A 249 -3.37 20.08 -3.22
CA GLU A 249 -3.18 18.63 -3.16
C GLU A 249 -2.35 18.29 -1.92
N VAL A 250 -3.03 18.19 -0.77
CA VAL A 250 -2.40 17.87 0.51
C VAL A 250 -1.78 16.48 0.47
N ASP A 251 -0.46 16.41 0.64
CA ASP A 251 0.34 15.18 0.64
C ASP A 251 1.11 15.10 1.95
N LEU A 252 0.54 14.40 2.94
CA LEU A 252 1.10 14.28 4.28
C LEU A 252 2.41 13.48 4.29
N THR A 253 2.55 12.52 3.39
CA THR A 253 3.78 11.74 3.23
C THR A 253 4.90 12.60 2.66
N TRP A 254 4.60 13.48 1.68
CA TRP A 254 5.56 14.48 1.22
C TRP A 254 5.97 15.46 2.33
N MET A 255 5.02 15.93 3.13
CA MET A 255 5.33 16.77 4.29
C MET A 255 6.26 16.05 5.29
N THR A 256 6.06 14.75 5.49
CA THR A 256 6.93 13.91 6.32
C THR A 256 8.33 13.77 5.72
N ILE A 257 8.45 13.55 4.42
CA ILE A 257 9.75 13.50 3.72
C ILE A 257 10.50 14.83 3.87
N LYS A 258 9.82 15.97 3.72
CA LYS A 258 10.43 17.29 3.95
C LYS A 258 10.94 17.45 5.38
N ALA A 259 10.18 17.01 6.38
CA ALA A 259 10.61 17.05 7.77
C ALA A 259 11.86 16.17 8.01
N LEU A 260 11.87 14.95 7.46
CA LEU A 260 13.05 14.07 7.52
C LEU A 260 14.26 14.69 6.80
N SER A 261 14.06 15.36 5.67
CA SER A 261 15.11 16.04 4.92
C SER A 261 15.72 17.19 5.73
N PHE A 262 14.88 17.99 6.37
CA PHE A 262 15.31 19.05 7.28
C PHE A 262 16.17 18.52 8.43
N LEU A 263 15.85 17.33 8.94
CA LEU A 263 16.64 16.63 9.96
C LEU A 263 17.88 15.89 9.40
N GLY A 264 18.14 15.97 8.09
CA GLY A 264 19.25 15.27 7.42
C GLY A 264 19.05 13.75 7.28
N LEU A 265 17.85 13.25 7.54
CA LEU A 265 17.48 11.83 7.51
C LEU A 265 16.93 11.37 6.16
N ALA A 266 16.42 12.27 5.32
CA ALA A 266 16.03 11.98 3.94
C ALA A 266 16.94 12.73 2.95
N LYS A 267 17.58 11.99 2.04
CA LYS A 267 18.54 12.49 1.05
C LYS A 267 18.14 12.04 -0.36
N ASP A 268 18.82 12.56 -1.37
CA ASP A 268 18.64 12.18 -2.78
C ASP A 268 17.16 12.24 -3.24
N ILE A 269 16.45 13.25 -2.75
CA ILE A 269 15.00 13.40 -2.97
C ILE A 269 14.76 13.76 -4.44
N LYS A 270 13.99 12.91 -5.11
CA LYS A 270 13.60 13.07 -6.49
C LYS A 270 12.26 13.82 -6.57
N LEU A 271 12.15 14.74 -7.51
CA LEU A 271 10.98 15.57 -7.76
C LEU A 271 10.63 15.53 -9.25
N PRO A 272 9.37 15.78 -9.63
CA PRO A 272 9.00 15.83 -11.04
C PRO A 272 9.62 17.08 -11.69
N PRO A 273 9.54 17.22 -13.03
CA PRO A 273 10.00 18.41 -13.73
C PRO A 273 9.33 19.68 -13.18
N GLU A 274 10.02 20.82 -13.20
CA GLU A 274 9.47 22.09 -12.69
C GLU A 274 8.16 22.49 -13.38
N THR A 275 7.98 22.11 -14.64
CA THR A 275 6.75 22.35 -15.41
C THR A 275 5.52 21.63 -14.87
N ALA A 276 5.71 20.58 -14.06
CA ALA A 276 4.64 19.85 -13.39
C ALA A 276 4.28 20.45 -12.02
N LEU A 277 5.14 21.32 -11.47
CA LEU A 277 4.91 21.96 -10.18
C LEU A 277 4.10 23.25 -10.36
N PRO A 278 3.39 23.73 -9.32
CA PRO A 278 2.71 25.00 -9.43
C PRO A 278 3.75 26.10 -9.62
N ASN A 279 3.44 27.09 -10.45
CA ASN A 279 4.26 28.29 -10.58
C ASN A 279 4.56 28.86 -9.19
N LYS A 280 5.82 29.13 -8.90
CA LYS A 280 6.20 29.86 -7.68
C LYS A 280 5.52 31.23 -7.77
N ALA A 281 4.50 31.45 -6.94
CA ALA A 281 3.88 32.75 -6.76
C ALA A 281 4.89 33.73 -6.12
#